data_AF-A0A4Y7Q1S0-F1
#
_entry.id   AF-A0A4Y7Q1S0-F1
#
_cell.length_a   1.000
_cell.length_b   1.000
_cell.length_c   1.000
_cell.angle_alpha   90.00
_cell.angle_beta   90.00
_cell.angle_gamma   90.00
#
_symmetry.space_group_name_H-M   'P 1'
#
loop_
_entity.id
_entity.type
_entity.pdbx_description
1 polymer ?
#
loop_
_entity_poly.entity_id
_entity_poly.type
_entity_poly.pdbx_seq_one_letter_code
_entity_poly.pdbx_strand_id
1 'polypeptide(L)' 'MSLLPNAVNVYTIPKLKPDGSNWVTWKTQTLTLLGAKGLKRHVEGTARQPPKAPVYPPEHTLTEEEEEDLEKASTTHS' A
#
# COMPACT_ATOMS: atom_id res chain seq x y z
N MET A 1 6.69 -43.57 9.14
CA MET A 1 7.45 -42.31 9.14
C MET A 1 6.54 -41.24 8.57
N SER A 2 6.01 -40.35 9.40
CA SER A 2 5.12 -39.28 8.95
C SER A 2 5.93 -38.11 8.42
N LEU A 3 5.92 -37.91 7.10
CA LEU A 3 6.31 -36.66 6.49
C LEU A 3 5.18 -35.67 6.75
N LEU A 4 5.19 -35.01 7.91
CA LEU A 4 4.41 -33.78 8.04
C LEU A 4 4.93 -32.83 6.95
N PRO A 5 4.05 -32.23 6.12
CA PRO A 5 4.47 -31.17 5.23
C PRO A 5 5.04 -30.11 6.14
N ASN A 6 6.37 -29.98 6.10
CA ASN A 6 7.08 -28.94 6.82
C ASN A 6 6.40 -27.66 6.37
N ALA A 7 5.61 -27.04 7.25
CA ALA A 7 4.84 -25.86 6.91
C ALA A 7 5.88 -24.82 6.55
N VAL A 8 6.17 -24.69 5.26
CA VAL A 8 7.11 -23.70 4.75
C VAL A 8 6.46 -22.41 5.15
N ASN A 9 7.00 -21.77 6.19
CA ASN A 9 6.55 -20.47 6.62
C ASN A 9 6.78 -19.56 5.41
N VAL A 10 5.73 -19.37 4.61
CA VAL A 10 5.79 -18.75 3.29
C VAL A 10 6.25 -17.30 3.39
N TYR A 11 6.30 -16.77 4.61
CA TYR A 11 6.73 -15.41 4.96
C TYR A 11 8.21 -15.29 5.35
N THR A 12 8.93 -16.39 5.56
CA THR A 12 10.36 -16.34 5.90
C THR A 12 11.23 -16.60 4.67
N ILE A 13 11.92 -15.55 4.20
CA ILE A 13 12.93 -15.63 3.13
C ILE A 13 14.32 -15.57 3.80
N PRO A 14 15.23 -16.52 3.55
CA PRO A 14 16.59 -16.48 4.08
C PRO A 14 17.33 -15.26 3.50
N LYS A 15 18.32 -14.73 4.21
CA LYS A 15 19.19 -13.69 3.64
C LYS A 15 20.01 -14.27 2.48
N LEU A 16 20.15 -13.53 1.39
CA LEU A 16 21.05 -13.90 0.29
C LEU A 16 22.50 -13.87 0.79
N LYS A 17 23.24 -14.96 0.57
CA LYS A 17 24.64 -15.07 1.00
C LYS A 17 25.54 -14.26 0.06
N PRO A 18 26.68 -13.73 0.56
CA PRO A 18 27.63 -12.99 -0.28
C PRO A 18 28.18 -13.78 -1.46
N ASP A 19 28.32 -15.10 -1.31
CA ASP A 19 28.80 -16.01 -2.35
C ASP A 19 27.70 -16.42 -3.36
N GLY A 20 26.45 -15.98 -3.15
CA GLY A 20 25.32 -16.34 -3.98
C GLY A 20 24.91 -17.82 -3.93
N SER A 21 25.50 -18.63 -3.05
CA SER A 21 25.27 -20.08 -3.00
C SER A 21 23.82 -20.48 -2.72
N ASN A 22 23.03 -19.59 -2.11
CA ASN A 22 21.60 -19.78 -1.87
C ASN A 22 20.68 -19.01 -2.84
N TRP A 23 21.19 -18.52 -3.96
CA TRP A 23 20.44 -17.70 -4.93
C TRP A 23 19.14 -18.36 -5.40
N VAL A 24 19.17 -19.64 -5.78
CA VAL A 24 18.00 -20.35 -6.31
C VAL A 24 16.89 -20.45 -5.26
N THR A 25 17.25 -20.83 -4.03
CA THR A 25 16.30 -20.92 -2.90
C THR A 25 15.73 -19.53 -2.56
N TRP A 26 16.59 -18.52 -2.47
CA TRP A 26 16.20 -17.15 -2.20
C TRP A 26 15.20 -16.64 -3.25
N LYS A 27 15.52 -16.81 -4.54
CA LYS A 27 14.68 -16.36 -5.65
C LYS A 27 13.32 -17.05 -5.64
N THR A 28 13.30 -18.36 -5.45
CA THR A 28 12.06 -19.16 -5.45
C THR A 28 11.13 -18.75 -4.33
N GLN A 29 11.64 -18.63 -3.10
CA GLN A 29 10.84 -18.21 -1.95
C GLN A 29 10.40 -16.76 -2.06
N THR A 30 11.26 -15.87 -2.56
CA THR A 30 10.91 -14.46 -2.81
C THR A 30 9.75 -14.35 -3.79
N LEU A 31 9.83 -15.00 -4.96
CA LEU A 31 8.75 -14.97 -5.96
C LEU A 31 7.46 -15.61 -5.43
N THR A 32 7.56 -16.67 -4.63
CA THR A 32 6.40 -17.31 -4.00
C THR A 32 5.71 -16.35 -3.02
N LEU A 33 6.47 -15.67 -2.15
CA LEU A 33 5.92 -14.68 -1.22
C LEU A 33 5.28 -13.50 -1.97
N LEU A 34 5.94 -12.98 -3.00
CA LEU A 34 5.39 -11.90 -3.81
C LEU A 34 4.11 -12.33 -4.53
N GLY A 35 4.06 -13.58 -5.02
CA GLY A 35 2.85 -14.17 -5.58
C GLY A 35 1.71 -14.23 -4.55
N ALA A 36 1.99 -14.76 -3.37
CA ALA A 36 1.02 -14.87 -2.26
C ALA A 36 0.50 -13.50 -1.80
N LYS A 37 1.32 -12.43 -1.90
CA LYS A 37 0.92 -11.05 -1.59
C LYS A 37 0.28 -10.30 -2.77
N GLY A 38 0.15 -10.92 -3.95
CA GLY A 38 -0.34 -10.24 -5.16
C GLY A 38 0.63 -9.16 -5.71
N LEU A 39 1.89 -9.18 -5.27
CA LEU A 39 2.91 -8.19 -5.62
C LEU A 39 3.77 -8.61 -6.81
N LYS A 40 3.70 -9.87 -7.26
CA LYS A 40 4.53 -10.42 -8.36
C LYS A 40 4.49 -9.56 -9.63
N ARG A 41 3.32 -9.01 -9.96
CA ARG A 41 3.10 -8.11 -11.11
C ARG A 41 4.00 -6.86 -11.11
N HIS A 42 4.42 -6.38 -9.93
CA HIS A 42 5.30 -5.21 -9.83
C HIS A 42 6.75 -5.55 -10.22
N VAL A 43 7.19 -6.79 -9.95
CA VAL A 43 8.51 -7.26 -10.37
C VAL A 43 8.54 -7.62 -11.85
N GLU A 44 7.42 -8.12 -12.38
CA GLU A 44 7.28 -8.47 -13.80
C GLU A 44 7.00 -7.26 -14.71
N GLY A 45 6.82 -6.07 -14.15
CA GLY A 45 6.48 -4.87 -14.93
C GLY A 45 5.07 -4.89 -15.53
N THR A 46 4.20 -5.80 -15.08
CA THR A 46 2.82 -5.96 -15.53
C THR A 46 1.82 -5.28 -14.60
N ALA A 47 2.29 -4.59 -13.57
CA ALA A 47 1.46 -3.82 -12.66
C ALA A 47 0.74 -2.67 -13.40
N ARG A 48 -0.58 -2.63 -13.28
CA ARG A 48 -1.39 -1.53 -13.81
C ARG A 48 -1.08 -0.23 -13.06
N GLN A 49 -0.99 0.89 -13.79
CA GLN A 49 -0.89 2.22 -13.20
C GLN A 49 -2.12 2.50 -12.31
N PRO A 50 -1.95 3.08 -11.12
CA PRO A 50 -3.09 3.45 -10.28
C PRO A 50 -4.01 4.43 -11.01
N PRO A 51 -5.32 4.43 -10.71
CA PRO A 51 -6.22 5.46 -11.19
C PRO A 51 -5.71 6.85 -10.82
N LYS A 52 -6.05 7.86 -11.63
CA LYS A 52 -5.82 9.25 -11.27
C LYS A 52 -6.52 9.52 -9.93
N ALA A 53 -5.84 10.21 -9.02
CA ALA A 53 -6.45 10.62 -7.77
C ALA A 53 -7.73 11.44 -8.04
N PRO A 54 -8.77 11.30 -7.21
CA PRO A 54 -9.95 12.15 -7.31
C PRO A 54 -9.50 13.62 -7.21
N VAL A 55 -9.97 14.44 -8.14
CA VAL A 55 -9.84 15.89 -8.01
C VAL A 55 -10.92 16.27 -7.00
N TYR A 56 -10.52 16.53 -5.76
CA TYR A 56 -11.41 17.19 -4.82
C TYR A 56 -11.66 18.60 -5.33
N PRO A 57 -12.91 19.10 -5.31
CA PRO A 57 -13.14 20.51 -5.54
C PRO A 57 -12.26 21.31 -4.57
N PRO A 58 -11.72 22.47 -4.99
CA PRO A 58 -11.07 23.36 -4.05
C PRO A 58 -12.03 23.57 -2.87
N GLU A 59 -11.49 23.52 -1.65
CA GLU A 59 -12.28 23.72 -0.43
C GLU A 59 -13.16 24.95 -0.61
N HIS A 60 -14.44 24.84 -0.24
CA HIS A 60 -15.42 25.93 -0.36
C HIS A 60 -14.80 27.17 0.30
N THR A 61 -14.29 28.10 -0.50
CA THR A 61 -13.95 29.42 -0.01
C THR A 61 -15.28 30.02 0.39
N LEU A 62 -15.48 30.26 1.70
CA LEU A 62 -16.68 30.89 2.21
C LEU A 62 -16.94 32.14 1.36
N THR A 63 -18.15 32.24 0.82
CA THR A 63 -18.54 33.47 0.14
C THR A 63 -18.61 34.59 1.18
N GLU A 64 -18.46 35.84 0.76
CA GLU A 64 -18.60 37.00 1.65
C GLU A 64 -19.94 36.97 2.42
N GLU A 65 -20.98 36.40 1.80
CA GLU A 65 -22.29 36.15 2.42
C GLU A 65 -22.24 35.11 3.56
N GLU A 66 -21.51 34.00 3.37
CA GLU A 66 -21.35 32.97 4.40
C GLU A 66 -20.47 33.46 5.58
N GLU A 67 -19.49 34.33 5.32
CA GLU A 67 -18.71 35.00 6.36
C GLU A 67 -19.56 36.02 7.15
N GLU A 68 -20.40 36.82 6.48
CA GLU A 68 -21.32 37.76 7.14
C GLU A 68 -22.35 37.03 8.03
N ASP A 69 -22.90 35.92 7.55
CA ASP A 69 -23.86 35.10 8.30
C ASP A 69 -23.21 34.50 9.56
N LEU A 70 -21.94 34.11 9.49
CA LEU A 70 -21.16 33.63 10.64
C LEU A 70 -20.84 34.75 11.63
N GLU A 71 -20.51 35.95 11.15
CA GLU A 71 -20.25 37.12 12.00
C GLU A 71 -21.52 37.54 12.76
N LYS A 72 -22.68 37.55 12.10
CA LYS A 72 -23.97 37.86 12.73
C LYS A 72 -24.41 36.81 13.75
N ALA A 73 -24.13 35.53 13.49
CA ALA A 73 -24.41 34.46 14.46
C ALA A 73 -23.56 34.60 15.74
N SER A 74 -22.34 35.14 15.65
CA SER A 74 -21.43 35.31 16.79
C SER A 74 -21.77 36.51 17.70
N THR A 75 -22.49 37.51 17.18
CA THR A 75 -22.77 38.78 17.89
C THR A 75 -24.11 38.80 18.66
N THR A 76 -24.89 37.71 18.64
CA THR A 76 -26.26 37.71 19.21
C THR A 76 -26.33 37.42 20.73
N HIS A 77 -25.20 37.38 21.45
CA HIS A 77 -25.22 37.30 22.92
C HIS A 77 -24.20 38.25 23.58
N SER A 78 -24.63 39.48 23.86
CA SER A 78 -24.24 40.30 25.01
C SER A 78 -25.34 41.29 25.37
#